data_AF-K9X2H3-F1
#
_entry.id   AF-K9X2H3-F1
#
_cell.length_a   1.000
_cell.length_b   1.000
_cell.length_c   1.000
_cell.angle_alpha   90.00
_cell.angle_beta   90.00
_cell.angle_gamma   90.00
#
_symmetry.space_group_name_H-M   'P 1'
#
loop_
_entity.id
_entity.type
_entity.pdbx_description
1 polymer ?
#
loop_
_entity_poly.entity_id
_entity_poly.type
_entity_poly.pdbx_seq_one_letter_code
_entity_poly.pdbx_strand_id
1 'polypeptide(L)'
;MSQEISPNIPNFSNTELLQELRFHLKELYWDMTSLVKRMSALLDTFTQTSQTFQEVRLGMFDVTSDMEHDVTHHLAEALKLAGKLLGKPSLLEVGEQLGCQEINWETLATQLPNDGQIDDPARLHLELQELASNLRFSLDTVAQVVNYQGEEATGWEQLEDKLKYLAEVLGTRSWLDTQKMYGQALRLDLAADPARQARDDYWRMVSTPLNQNYHPSARSLDFCPTCGAILTSDERTFDGSYCEECRTAWIESSADSLLVE
;
A
#
# COMPACT_ATOMS: atom_id res chain seq x y z
N MET A 1 21.94 30.58 12.54
CA MET A 1 22.72 29.93 11.47
C MET A 1 22.13 28.54 11.30
N SER A 2 21.24 28.39 10.33
CA SER A 2 20.57 27.13 10.04
C SER A 2 21.55 26.29 9.23
N GLN A 3 22.05 25.20 9.80
CA GLN A 3 22.79 24.21 9.03
C GLN A 3 21.77 23.48 8.15
N GLU A 4 21.82 23.76 6.84
CA GLU A 4 21.15 22.93 5.85
C GLU A 4 21.75 21.53 5.96
N ILE A 5 20.95 20.59 6.45
CA ILE A 5 21.24 19.17 6.35
C ILE A 5 21.04 18.83 4.87
N SER A 6 22.11 18.99 4.09
CA SER A 6 22.14 18.48 2.72
C SER A 6 21.94 16.97 2.81
N PRO A 7 20.92 16.38 2.16
CA PRO A 7 20.73 14.94 2.18
C PRO A 7 22.03 14.30 1.69
N ASN A 8 22.58 13.40 2.51
CA ASN A 8 23.87 12.77 2.30
C ASN A 8 23.71 11.69 1.24
N ILE A 9 23.54 12.09 -0.02
CA ILE A 9 23.38 11.15 -1.12
C ILE A 9 24.74 10.90 -1.78
N PRO A 10 25.14 9.64 -2.02
CA PRO A 10 26.43 9.33 -2.63
C PRO A 10 26.62 10.04 -3.97
N ASN A 11 27.84 10.51 -4.21
CA ASN A 11 28.21 11.23 -5.43
C ASN A 11 28.52 10.22 -6.54
N PHE A 12 27.48 9.74 -7.22
CA PHE A 12 27.59 8.80 -8.33
C PHE A 12 28.05 9.48 -9.62
N SER A 13 28.76 8.76 -10.47
CA SER A 13 28.98 9.15 -11.87
C SER A 13 27.68 9.11 -12.66
N ASN A 14 27.60 9.86 -13.78
CA ASN A 14 26.43 9.83 -14.67
C ASN A 14 26.12 8.41 -15.19
N THR A 15 27.14 7.57 -15.36
CA THR A 15 26.97 6.17 -15.79
C THR A 15 26.31 5.33 -14.70
N GLU A 16 26.72 5.48 -13.45
CA GLU A 16 26.10 4.80 -12.30
C GLU A 16 24.66 5.29 -12.10
N LEU A 17 24.43 6.61 -12.15
CA LEU A 17 23.07 7.19 -12.07
C LEU A 17 22.14 6.62 -13.15
N LEU A 18 22.64 6.47 -14.38
CA LEU A 18 21.85 5.90 -15.47
C LEU A 18 21.57 4.40 -15.29
N GLN A 19 22.51 3.64 -14.72
CA GLN A 19 22.31 2.23 -14.41
C GLN A 19 21.26 2.05 -13.31
N GLU A 20 21.37 2.80 -12.23
CA GLU A 20 20.40 2.80 -11.13
C GLU A 20 19.02 3.27 -11.60
N LEU A 21 18.96 4.31 -12.44
CA LEU A 21 17.70 4.77 -13.03
C LEU A 21 17.03 3.65 -13.83
N ARG A 22 17.80 2.94 -14.67
CA ARG A 22 17.29 1.81 -15.46
C ARG A 22 16.84 0.65 -14.59
N PHE A 23 17.49 0.41 -13.46
CA PHE A 23 17.07 -0.59 -12.48
C PHE A 23 15.69 -0.23 -11.92
N HIS A 24 15.54 0.95 -11.33
CA HIS A 24 14.26 1.37 -10.73
C HIS A 24 13.10 1.47 -11.74
N LEU A 25 13.38 1.87 -12.97
CA LEU A 25 12.36 1.87 -14.02
C LEU A 25 11.88 0.45 -14.36
N LYS A 26 12.77 -0.55 -14.33
CA LYS A 26 12.40 -1.96 -14.57
C LYS A 26 11.62 -2.55 -13.40
N GLU A 27 12.03 -2.29 -12.16
CA GLU A 27 11.27 -2.68 -10.97
C GLU A 27 9.85 -2.08 -11.04
N LEU A 28 9.75 -0.76 -11.25
CA LEU A 28 8.47 -0.07 -11.41
C LEU A 28 7.57 -0.72 -12.48
N TYR A 29 8.14 -1.18 -13.59
CA TYR A 29 7.39 -1.89 -14.63
C TYR A 29 6.87 -3.26 -14.15
N TRP A 30 7.69 -4.01 -13.42
CA TRP A 30 7.29 -5.29 -12.85
C TRP A 30 6.22 -5.12 -11.78
N ASP A 31 6.37 -4.13 -10.91
CA ASP A 31 5.39 -3.82 -9.86
C ASP A 31 4.05 -3.40 -10.46
N MET A 32 4.07 -2.48 -11.44
CA MET A 32 2.87 -2.08 -12.16
C MET A 32 2.23 -3.25 -12.92
N THR A 33 3.03 -4.16 -13.47
CA THR A 33 2.51 -5.37 -14.12
C THR A 33 1.83 -6.30 -13.12
N SER A 34 2.43 -6.47 -11.93
CA SER A 34 1.84 -7.26 -10.83
C SER A 34 0.53 -6.64 -10.36
N LEU A 35 0.55 -5.32 -10.09
CA LEU A 35 -0.60 -4.55 -9.65
C LEU A 35 -1.78 -4.64 -10.62
N VAL A 36 -1.52 -4.46 -11.93
CA VAL A 36 -2.54 -4.59 -12.97
C VAL A 36 -3.14 -6.00 -13.03
N LYS A 37 -2.32 -7.04 -12.83
CA LYS A 37 -2.82 -8.43 -12.76
C LYS A 37 -3.70 -8.63 -11.53
N ARG A 38 -3.30 -8.14 -10.35
CA ARG A 38 -4.12 -8.22 -9.13
C ARG A 38 -5.44 -7.50 -9.29
N MET A 39 -5.42 -6.26 -9.81
CA MET A 39 -6.65 -5.51 -10.09
C MET A 39 -7.58 -6.22 -11.07
N SER A 40 -7.03 -6.87 -12.09
CA SER A 40 -7.82 -7.66 -13.03
C SER A 40 -8.44 -8.88 -12.35
N ALA A 41 -7.68 -9.59 -11.51
CA ALA A 41 -8.18 -10.72 -10.73
C ALA A 41 -9.30 -10.29 -9.77
N LEU A 42 -9.18 -9.11 -9.14
CA LEU A 42 -10.22 -8.58 -8.25
C LEU A 42 -11.51 -8.21 -8.99
N LEU A 43 -11.40 -7.74 -10.24
CA LEU A 43 -12.57 -7.50 -11.08
C LEU A 43 -13.25 -8.81 -11.48
N ASP A 44 -12.48 -9.85 -11.78
CA ASP A 44 -13.01 -11.16 -12.15
C ASP A 44 -13.73 -11.86 -10.98
N THR A 45 -13.31 -11.58 -9.73
CA THR A 45 -13.95 -12.11 -8.52
C THR A 45 -15.15 -11.27 -8.07
N PHE A 46 -15.35 -10.07 -8.61
CA PHE A 46 -16.38 -9.16 -8.14
C PHE A 46 -17.79 -9.70 -8.45
N THR A 47 -18.47 -10.18 -7.40
CA THR A 47 -19.91 -10.42 -7.41
C THR A 47 -20.56 -9.59 -6.30
N GLN A 48 -21.87 -9.32 -6.36
CA GLN A 48 -22.57 -8.55 -5.33
C GLN A 48 -22.99 -9.44 -4.15
N THR A 49 -22.01 -10.09 -3.50
CA THR A 49 -22.22 -10.98 -2.36
C THR A 49 -21.36 -10.57 -1.16
N SER A 50 -21.73 -11.01 0.04
CA SER A 50 -20.97 -10.72 1.26
C SER A 50 -19.54 -11.27 1.20
N GLN A 51 -19.38 -12.51 0.72
CA GLN A 51 -18.07 -13.16 0.58
C GLN A 51 -17.14 -12.38 -0.36
N THR A 52 -17.68 -11.86 -1.46
CA THR A 52 -16.88 -11.10 -2.42
C THR A 52 -16.53 -9.71 -1.93
N PHE A 53 -17.31 -9.07 -1.05
CA PHE A 53 -16.86 -7.82 -0.42
C PHE A 53 -15.66 -8.02 0.50
N GLN A 54 -15.59 -9.14 1.22
CA GLN A 54 -14.41 -9.49 2.01
C GLN A 54 -13.17 -9.71 1.11
N GLU A 55 -13.33 -10.47 0.02
CA GLU A 55 -12.26 -10.72 -0.95
C GLU A 55 -11.77 -9.43 -1.62
N VAL A 56 -12.70 -8.57 -2.04
CA VAL A 56 -12.40 -7.26 -2.63
C VAL A 56 -11.71 -6.36 -1.60
N ARG A 57 -12.13 -6.36 -0.34
CA ARG A 57 -11.46 -5.58 0.73
C ARG A 57 -10.01 -6.02 0.93
N LEU A 58 -9.78 -7.33 1.06
CA LEU A 58 -8.43 -7.88 1.25
C LEU A 58 -7.55 -7.61 0.02
N GLY A 59 -8.10 -7.81 -1.18
CA GLY A 59 -7.34 -7.50 -2.39
C GLY A 59 -7.07 -6.01 -2.57
N MET A 60 -8.00 -5.13 -2.18
CA MET A 60 -7.75 -3.69 -2.21
C MET A 60 -6.74 -3.26 -1.15
N PHE A 61 -6.65 -3.96 -0.01
CA PHE A 61 -5.55 -3.77 0.94
C PHE A 61 -4.21 -4.10 0.27
N ASP A 62 -4.10 -5.25 -0.39
CA ASP A 62 -2.88 -5.64 -1.10
C ASP A 62 -2.52 -4.66 -2.22
N VAL A 63 -3.48 -4.25 -3.06
CA VAL A 63 -3.29 -3.26 -4.14
C VAL A 63 -2.78 -1.93 -3.58
N THR A 64 -3.36 -1.50 -2.47
CA THR A 64 -2.98 -0.25 -1.82
C THR A 64 -1.59 -0.39 -1.19
N SER A 65 -1.27 -1.50 -0.55
CA SER A 65 0.07 -1.79 -0.01
C SER A 65 1.15 -1.83 -1.11
N ASP A 66 0.90 -2.54 -2.23
CA ASP A 66 1.81 -2.62 -3.38
C ASP A 66 2.05 -1.23 -4.00
N MET A 67 1.01 -0.38 -4.05
CA MET A 67 1.17 1.01 -4.49
C MET A 67 2.10 1.81 -3.56
N GLU A 68 2.01 1.58 -2.25
CA GLU A 68 2.80 2.28 -1.22
C GLU A 68 4.26 1.89 -1.29
N HIS A 69 4.51 0.58 -1.19
CA HIS A 69 5.83 0.05 -0.92
C HIS A 69 6.66 -0.11 -2.18
N ASP A 70 6.01 -0.45 -3.30
CA ASP A 70 6.73 -0.83 -4.52
C ASP A 70 6.61 0.28 -5.57
N VAL A 71 5.38 0.60 -6.01
CA VAL A 71 5.15 1.52 -7.13
C VAL A 71 5.61 2.93 -6.81
N THR A 72 5.14 3.52 -5.71
CA THR A 72 5.52 4.91 -5.38
C THR A 72 6.98 5.01 -4.95
N HIS A 73 7.53 3.99 -4.28
CA HIS A 73 8.95 3.91 -3.94
C HIS A 73 9.84 3.93 -5.19
N HIS A 74 9.64 3.00 -6.13
CA HIS A 74 10.47 2.93 -7.32
C HIS A 74 10.28 4.11 -8.26
N LEU A 75 9.07 4.67 -8.33
CA LEU A 75 8.82 5.93 -9.04
C LEU A 75 9.55 7.10 -8.39
N ALA A 76 9.53 7.21 -7.05
CA ALA A 76 10.24 8.25 -6.31
C ALA A 76 11.75 8.18 -6.54
N GLU A 77 12.34 6.99 -6.48
CA GLU A 77 13.78 6.81 -6.73
C GLU A 77 14.14 7.10 -8.20
N ALA A 78 13.31 6.65 -9.16
CA ALA A 78 13.50 6.99 -10.57
C ALA A 78 13.45 8.51 -10.82
N LEU A 79 12.51 9.23 -10.19
CA LEU A 79 12.43 10.69 -10.24
C LEU A 79 13.66 11.36 -9.67
N LYS A 80 14.15 10.91 -8.51
CA LYS A 80 15.35 11.45 -7.86
C LYS A 80 16.59 11.27 -8.74
N LEU A 81 16.77 10.07 -9.30
CA LEU A 81 17.90 9.75 -10.16
C LEU A 81 17.85 10.52 -11.48
N ALA A 82 16.68 10.60 -12.12
CA ALA A 82 16.48 11.42 -13.32
C ALA A 82 16.72 12.90 -13.03
N GLY A 83 16.25 13.41 -11.89
CA GLY A 83 16.48 14.80 -11.46
C GLY A 83 17.97 15.13 -11.32
N LYS A 84 18.78 14.22 -10.77
CA LYS A 84 20.23 14.38 -10.71
C LYS A 84 20.89 14.32 -12.08
N LEU A 85 20.56 13.29 -12.86
CA LEU A 85 21.15 13.06 -14.17
C LEU A 85 20.89 14.24 -15.13
N LEU A 86 19.70 14.83 -15.04
CA LEU A 86 19.26 15.93 -15.90
C LEU A 86 19.55 17.33 -15.33
N GLY A 87 19.97 17.43 -14.06
CA GLY A 87 20.09 18.70 -13.37
C GLY A 87 18.75 19.44 -13.21
N LYS A 88 17.68 18.69 -12.90
CA LYS A 88 16.29 19.19 -12.79
C LYS A 88 15.79 19.11 -11.34
N PRO A 89 15.88 20.20 -10.56
CA PRO A 89 15.42 20.22 -9.16
C PRO A 89 13.94 19.85 -9.00
N SER A 90 13.09 20.21 -9.96
CA SER A 90 11.67 19.89 -9.89
C SER A 90 11.38 18.37 -9.86
N LEU A 91 12.24 17.54 -10.44
CA LEU A 91 12.06 16.08 -10.37
C LEU A 91 12.49 15.53 -9.00
N LEU A 92 13.51 16.13 -8.39
CA LEU A 92 13.94 15.79 -7.03
C LEU A 92 12.81 16.06 -6.03
N GLU A 93 12.23 17.26 -6.09
CA GLU A 93 11.15 17.69 -5.20
C GLU A 93 9.94 16.76 -5.30
N VAL A 94 9.53 16.38 -6.51
CA VAL A 94 8.42 15.44 -6.72
C VAL A 94 8.77 14.06 -6.16
N GLY A 95 10.00 13.56 -6.40
CA GLY A 95 10.44 12.28 -5.86
C GLY A 95 10.52 12.26 -4.33
N GLU A 96 10.92 13.36 -3.69
CA GLU A 96 10.90 13.50 -2.23
C GLU A 96 9.47 13.50 -1.67
N GLN A 97 8.55 14.22 -2.31
CA GLN A 97 7.14 14.26 -1.91
C GLN A 97 6.47 12.89 -1.99
N LEU A 98 6.78 12.10 -3.02
CA LEU A 98 6.25 10.74 -3.15
C LEU A 98 6.83 9.78 -2.11
N GLY A 99 8.13 9.87 -1.82
CA GLY A 99 8.79 8.99 -0.85
C GLY A 99 8.41 9.21 0.62
N CYS A 100 7.52 10.16 0.91
CA CYS A 100 7.02 10.44 2.26
C CYS A 100 5.53 10.11 2.44
N GLN A 101 4.90 9.46 1.47
CA GLN A 101 3.50 9.07 1.57
C GLN A 101 3.39 7.73 2.31
N GLU A 102 2.89 7.77 3.54
CA GLU A 102 2.53 6.56 4.31
C GLU A 102 1.03 6.54 4.58
N ILE A 103 0.43 5.34 4.54
CA ILE A 103 -0.98 5.19 4.85
C ILE A 103 -1.21 5.08 6.35
N ASN A 104 -2.03 5.97 6.88
CA ASN A 104 -2.65 5.78 8.18
C ASN A 104 -3.97 4.99 8.03
N TRP A 105 -3.85 3.66 8.13
CA TRP A 105 -4.97 2.72 7.96
C TRP A 105 -6.09 2.93 9.00
N GLU A 106 -5.74 3.34 10.22
CA GLU A 106 -6.70 3.65 11.28
C GLU A 106 -7.57 4.88 10.94
N THR A 107 -6.95 5.87 10.29
CA THR A 107 -7.62 7.11 9.86
C THR A 107 -8.53 6.85 8.66
N LEU A 108 -8.12 5.99 7.72
CA LEU A 108 -8.96 5.59 6.58
C LEU A 108 -10.25 4.90 7.00
N ALA A 109 -10.21 4.04 8.01
CA ALA A 109 -11.39 3.35 8.52
C ALA A 109 -12.38 4.29 9.25
N THR A 110 -11.95 5.49 9.64
CA THR A 110 -12.75 6.44 10.44
C THR A 110 -13.19 7.69 9.68
N GLN A 111 -12.56 8.02 8.55
CA GLN A 111 -12.82 9.24 7.77
C GLN A 111 -13.67 9.05 6.50
N LEU A 112 -14.14 7.84 6.20
CA LEU A 112 -14.94 7.63 5.00
C LEU A 112 -16.26 8.42 5.06
N PRO A 113 -16.57 9.27 4.06
CA PRO A 113 -17.78 10.08 4.05
C PRO A 113 -19.03 9.22 4.25
N ASN A 114 -19.86 9.56 5.24
CA ASN A 114 -21.12 8.85 5.45
C ASN A 114 -22.24 9.48 4.61
N ASP A 115 -22.05 9.56 3.30
CA ASP A 115 -22.98 10.24 2.36
C ASP A 115 -24.07 9.32 1.78
N GLY A 116 -24.17 8.08 2.27
CA GLY A 116 -25.18 7.09 1.84
C GLY A 116 -24.98 6.54 0.42
N GLN A 117 -23.97 7.01 -0.32
CA GLN A 117 -23.64 6.52 -1.66
C GLN A 117 -22.46 5.53 -1.67
N ILE A 118 -21.76 5.40 -0.55
CA ILE A 118 -20.64 4.44 -0.36
C ILE A 118 -21.14 2.99 -0.22
N ASP A 119 -22.42 2.80 0.09
CA ASP A 119 -23.01 1.48 0.30
C ASP A 119 -23.59 0.85 -0.99
N ASP A 120 -23.17 1.35 -2.18
CA ASP A 120 -23.61 0.82 -3.49
C ASP A 120 -22.53 -0.08 -4.14
N PRO A 121 -22.72 -1.41 -4.16
CA PRO A 121 -21.82 -2.35 -4.80
C PRO A 121 -21.60 -2.09 -6.30
N ALA A 122 -22.62 -1.58 -7.01
CA ALA A 122 -22.49 -1.30 -8.43
C ALA A 122 -21.53 -0.14 -8.70
N ARG A 123 -21.54 0.86 -7.83
CA ARG A 123 -20.59 1.97 -7.87
C ARG A 123 -19.16 1.51 -7.60
N LEU A 124 -18.94 0.70 -6.55
CA LEU A 124 -17.61 0.16 -6.26
C LEU A 124 -17.06 -0.61 -7.46
N HIS A 125 -17.88 -1.43 -8.12
CA HIS A 125 -17.46 -2.15 -9.32
C HIS A 125 -17.03 -1.20 -10.46
N LEU A 126 -17.80 -0.14 -10.72
CA LEU A 126 -17.45 0.87 -11.74
C LEU A 126 -16.15 1.60 -11.40
N GLU A 127 -15.97 1.99 -10.14
CA GLU A 127 -14.74 2.66 -9.68
C GLU A 127 -13.53 1.71 -9.81
N LEU A 128 -13.66 0.43 -9.44
CA LEU A 128 -12.61 -0.58 -9.65
C LEU A 128 -12.24 -0.77 -11.13
N GLN A 129 -13.24 -0.74 -12.04
CA GLN A 129 -13.01 -0.83 -13.48
C GLN A 129 -12.24 0.38 -14.02
N GLU A 130 -12.61 1.57 -13.56
CA GLU A 130 -11.93 2.82 -13.93
C GLU A 130 -10.47 2.81 -13.44
N LEU A 131 -10.23 2.44 -12.18
CA LEU A 131 -8.88 2.32 -11.63
C LEU A 131 -8.05 1.29 -12.40
N ALA A 132 -8.58 0.10 -12.67
CA ALA A 132 -7.89 -0.92 -13.44
C ALA A 132 -7.52 -0.41 -14.86
N SER A 133 -8.41 0.34 -15.50
CA SER A 133 -8.13 0.97 -16.80
C SER A 133 -7.01 2.00 -16.69
N ASN A 134 -7.06 2.88 -15.68
CA ASN A 134 -6.05 3.91 -15.46
C ASN A 134 -4.67 3.31 -15.17
N LEU A 135 -4.60 2.23 -14.39
CA LEU A 135 -3.35 1.52 -14.10
C LEU A 135 -2.78 0.85 -15.36
N ARG A 136 -3.63 0.31 -16.25
CA ARG A 136 -3.18 -0.23 -17.55
C ARG A 136 -2.58 0.86 -18.44
N PHE A 137 -3.24 2.01 -18.57
CA PHE A 137 -2.69 3.15 -19.32
C PHE A 137 -1.38 3.67 -18.73
N SER A 138 -1.26 3.64 -17.41
CA SER A 138 -0.03 4.01 -16.71
C SER A 138 1.10 3.01 -16.97
N LEU A 139 0.81 1.71 -16.96
CA LEU A 139 1.77 0.66 -17.32
C LEU A 139 2.31 0.83 -18.75
N ASP A 140 1.46 1.19 -19.72
CA ASP A 140 1.89 1.50 -21.09
C ASP A 140 2.86 2.70 -21.12
N THR A 141 2.65 3.67 -20.24
CA THR A 141 3.55 4.82 -20.09
C THR A 141 4.88 4.43 -19.44
N VAL A 142 4.85 3.60 -18.39
CA VAL A 142 6.05 3.04 -17.76
C VAL A 142 6.86 2.22 -18.76
N ALA A 143 6.21 1.39 -19.58
CA ALA A 143 6.88 0.60 -20.62
C ALA A 143 7.62 1.48 -21.64
N GLN A 144 7.07 2.64 -21.99
CA GLN A 144 7.76 3.61 -22.85
C GLN A 144 8.99 4.22 -22.17
N VAL A 145 8.90 4.50 -20.87
CA VAL A 145 10.01 5.03 -20.07
C VAL A 145 11.11 4.00 -19.86
N VAL A 146 10.78 2.72 -19.61
CA VAL A 146 11.78 1.64 -19.48
C VAL A 146 12.59 1.44 -20.76
N ASN A 147 11.94 1.55 -21.92
CA ASN A 147 12.58 1.38 -23.22
C ASN A 147 13.32 2.63 -23.70
N TYR A 148 13.39 3.68 -22.87
CA TYR A 148 14.05 4.93 -23.21
C TYR A 148 15.57 4.76 -23.31
N GLN A 149 16.15 5.17 -24.44
CA GLN A 149 17.59 5.01 -24.71
C GLN A 149 18.42 6.31 -24.58
N GLY A 150 17.78 7.48 -24.60
CA GLY A 150 18.36 8.74 -24.12
C GLY A 150 19.62 9.27 -24.80
N GLU A 151 19.63 9.34 -26.13
CA GLU A 151 20.81 9.83 -26.86
C GLU A 151 20.74 11.31 -27.26
N GLU A 152 19.57 11.97 -27.18
CA GLU A 152 19.36 13.35 -27.64
C GLU A 152 18.59 14.22 -26.65
N ALA A 153 18.81 15.55 -26.69
CA ALA A 153 18.21 16.53 -25.78
C ALA A 153 16.67 16.48 -25.74
N THR A 154 16.03 16.30 -26.88
CA THR A 154 14.57 16.15 -27.02
C THR A 154 14.04 14.90 -26.33
N GLY A 155 14.84 13.83 -26.27
CA GLY A 155 14.49 12.64 -25.52
C GLY A 155 14.42 12.93 -24.03
N TRP A 156 15.35 13.72 -23.49
CA TRP A 156 15.44 13.94 -22.04
C TRP A 156 14.27 14.78 -21.51
N GLU A 157 13.77 15.72 -22.32
CA GLU A 157 12.53 16.46 -22.04
C GLU A 157 11.32 15.52 -22.02
N GLN A 158 11.22 14.59 -22.99
CA GLN A 158 10.16 13.60 -23.01
C GLN A 158 10.19 12.65 -21.81
N LEU A 159 11.39 12.30 -21.33
CA LEU A 159 11.54 11.50 -20.12
C LEU A 159 11.03 12.26 -18.88
N GLU A 160 11.42 13.53 -18.74
CA GLU A 160 10.95 14.40 -17.66
C GLU A 160 9.42 14.49 -17.63
N ASP A 161 8.80 14.77 -18.77
CA ASP A 161 7.34 14.92 -18.86
C ASP A 161 6.61 13.62 -18.52
N LYS A 162 7.11 12.48 -18.99
CA LYS A 162 6.52 11.17 -18.68
C LYS A 162 6.64 10.83 -17.20
N LEU A 163 7.78 11.12 -16.57
CA LEU A 163 7.99 10.87 -15.15
C LEU A 163 7.08 11.77 -14.28
N LYS A 164 6.92 13.04 -14.65
CA LYS A 164 5.97 13.95 -13.97
C LYS A 164 4.53 13.48 -14.11
N TYR A 165 4.13 13.05 -15.31
CA TYR A 165 2.81 12.47 -15.53
C TYR A 165 2.58 11.24 -14.67
N LEU A 166 3.55 10.31 -14.63
CA LEU A 166 3.47 9.11 -13.80
C LEU A 166 3.37 9.47 -12.32
N ALA A 167 4.11 10.47 -11.84
CA ALA A 167 4.02 10.95 -10.46
C ALA A 167 2.62 11.44 -10.11
N GLU A 168 2.00 12.24 -10.98
CA GLU A 168 0.65 12.78 -10.78
C GLU A 168 -0.42 11.68 -10.84
N VAL A 169 -0.28 10.73 -11.76
CA VAL A 169 -1.27 9.65 -11.92
C VAL A 169 -1.11 8.62 -10.82
N LEU A 170 0.07 8.02 -10.68
CA LEU A 170 0.30 6.90 -9.75
C LEU A 170 0.43 7.39 -8.32
N GLY A 171 1.32 8.34 -8.06
CA GLY A 171 1.65 8.81 -6.72
C GLY A 171 0.71 9.87 -6.15
N THR A 172 -0.39 10.19 -6.82
CA THR A 172 -1.41 11.09 -6.26
C THR A 172 -2.80 10.57 -6.54
N ARG A 173 -3.20 10.42 -7.80
CA ARG A 173 -4.59 10.07 -8.15
C ARG A 173 -4.92 8.62 -7.84
N SER A 174 -4.26 7.67 -8.50
CA SER A 174 -4.49 6.23 -8.31
C SER A 174 -4.25 5.81 -6.86
N TRP A 175 -3.26 6.41 -6.20
CA TRP A 175 -2.98 6.21 -4.78
C TRP A 175 -4.14 6.59 -3.86
N LEU A 176 -4.77 7.75 -4.07
CA LEU A 176 -5.94 8.16 -3.30
C LEU A 176 -7.17 7.32 -3.65
N ASP A 177 -7.31 6.94 -4.91
CA ASP A 177 -8.40 6.11 -5.41
C ASP A 177 -8.36 4.71 -4.78
N THR A 178 -7.19 4.08 -4.64
CA THR A 178 -7.06 2.77 -3.99
C THR A 178 -7.46 2.82 -2.52
N GLN A 179 -7.03 3.85 -1.79
CA GLN A 179 -7.42 4.09 -0.40
C GLN A 179 -8.94 4.26 -0.25
N LYS A 180 -9.55 5.07 -1.12
CA LYS A 180 -11.01 5.28 -1.15
C LYS A 180 -11.75 3.97 -1.40
N MET A 181 -11.32 3.19 -2.39
CA MET A 181 -11.97 1.93 -2.74
C MET A 181 -11.80 0.86 -1.66
N TYR A 182 -10.64 0.79 -1.01
CA TYR A 182 -10.44 -0.04 0.18
C TYR A 182 -11.48 0.30 1.26
N GLY A 183 -11.66 1.59 1.53
CA GLY A 183 -12.63 2.04 2.52
C GLY A 183 -14.08 1.70 2.17
N GLN A 184 -14.47 1.86 0.91
CA GLN A 184 -15.79 1.44 0.42
C GLN A 184 -15.99 -0.08 0.55
N ALA A 185 -15.00 -0.87 0.14
CA ALA A 185 -15.04 -2.33 0.27
C ALA A 185 -15.15 -2.78 1.73
N LEU A 186 -14.42 -2.11 2.64
CA LEU A 186 -14.53 -2.34 4.09
C LEU A 186 -15.93 -2.07 4.61
N ARG A 187 -16.58 -0.98 4.18
CA ARG A 187 -17.96 -0.69 4.60
C ARG A 187 -18.97 -1.71 4.09
N LEU A 188 -18.85 -2.12 2.83
CA LEU A 188 -19.72 -3.15 2.24
C LEU A 188 -19.52 -4.52 2.92
N ASP A 189 -18.28 -4.90 3.24
CA ASP A 189 -17.97 -6.12 4.00
C ASP A 189 -18.63 -6.09 5.38
N LEU A 190 -18.44 -5.00 6.14
CA LEU A 190 -19.04 -4.83 7.48
C LEU A 190 -20.57 -4.81 7.44
N ALA A 191 -21.17 -4.13 6.46
CA ALA A 191 -22.63 -4.07 6.30
C ALA A 191 -23.23 -5.43 5.92
N ALA A 192 -22.49 -6.24 5.15
CA ALA A 192 -22.93 -7.56 4.70
C ALA A 192 -22.75 -8.65 5.76
N ASP A 193 -21.92 -8.43 6.79
CA ASP A 193 -21.75 -9.31 7.96
C ASP A 193 -21.82 -8.50 9.28
N PRO A 194 -23.04 -8.17 9.77
CA PRO A 194 -23.23 -7.46 11.03
C PRO A 194 -22.63 -8.18 12.24
N ALA A 195 -22.49 -9.51 12.19
CA ALA A 195 -21.85 -10.28 13.24
C ALA A 195 -20.33 -10.09 13.24
N ARG A 196 -19.70 -9.86 12.09
CA ARG A 196 -18.31 -9.41 11.99
C ARG A 196 -18.14 -7.98 12.44
N GLN A 197 -19.04 -7.07 12.05
CA GLN A 197 -19.01 -5.70 12.54
C GLN A 197 -19.02 -5.66 14.07
N ALA A 198 -19.87 -6.45 14.72
CA ALA A 198 -19.87 -6.56 16.18
C ALA A 198 -18.59 -7.15 16.78
N ARG A 199 -17.87 -8.02 16.06
CA ARG A 199 -16.54 -8.52 16.49
C ARG A 199 -15.48 -7.44 16.30
N ASP A 200 -15.42 -6.79 15.15
CA ASP A 200 -14.40 -5.78 14.85
C ASP A 200 -14.58 -4.54 15.76
N ASP A 201 -15.82 -4.13 16.02
CA ASP A 201 -16.14 -3.08 17.00
C ASP A 201 -15.78 -3.50 18.44
N TYR A 202 -15.85 -4.80 18.74
CA TYR A 202 -15.42 -5.36 20.03
C TYR A 202 -13.89 -5.36 20.17
N TRP A 203 -13.15 -5.53 19.06
CA TRP A 203 -11.69 -5.56 19.01
C TRP A 203 -11.03 -4.19 18.77
N ARG A 204 -11.78 -3.16 18.35
CA ARG A 204 -11.25 -1.79 18.19
C ARG A 204 -10.68 -1.29 19.52
N MET A 205 -9.38 -1.01 19.53
CA MET A 205 -8.72 -0.37 20.68
C MET A 205 -9.33 1.00 20.92
N VAL A 206 -9.85 1.22 22.14
CA VAL A 206 -10.32 2.54 22.54
C VAL A 206 -9.11 3.31 23.04
N SER A 207 -8.66 4.30 22.25
CA SER A 207 -7.64 5.25 22.68
C SER A 207 -8.21 6.16 23.76
N THR A 208 -7.69 6.06 24.98
CA THR A 208 -8.06 6.97 26.07
C THR A 208 -7.13 8.20 26.10
N PRO A 209 -7.53 9.34 26.71
CA PRO A 209 -6.75 10.58 26.77
C PRO A 209 -5.37 10.48 27.44
N LEU A 210 -4.98 9.30 27.95
CA LEU A 210 -3.73 9.05 28.66
C LEU A 210 -2.75 8.16 27.87
N ASN A 211 -2.93 7.98 26.56
CA ASN A 211 -2.10 7.09 25.74
C ASN A 211 -2.05 5.64 26.26
N GLN A 212 -3.11 5.22 26.95
CA GLN A 212 -3.32 3.82 27.33
C GLN A 212 -4.32 3.24 26.34
N ASN A 213 -3.84 2.39 25.44
CA ASN A 213 -4.68 1.55 24.60
C ASN A 213 -5.43 0.60 25.53
N TYR A 214 -6.75 0.75 25.64
CA TYR A 214 -7.57 -0.07 26.51
C TYR A 214 -8.54 -0.91 25.66
N HIS A 215 -8.57 -2.22 25.92
CA HIS A 215 -9.60 -3.12 25.39
C HIS A 215 -10.81 -3.07 26.33
N PRO A 216 -12.03 -2.72 25.87
CA PRO A 216 -13.18 -2.50 26.75
C PRO A 216 -13.65 -3.76 27.50
N SER A 217 -13.20 -4.96 27.11
CA SER A 217 -13.32 -6.16 27.93
C SER A 217 -11.96 -6.57 28.49
N ALA A 218 -11.73 -6.28 29.78
CA ALA A 218 -10.62 -6.84 30.55
C ALA A 218 -10.75 -8.37 30.79
N ARG A 219 -11.69 -9.04 30.10
CA ARG A 219 -12.02 -10.47 30.24
C ARG A 219 -11.87 -11.28 28.95
N SER A 220 -11.55 -10.67 27.79
CA SER A 220 -11.58 -11.41 26.52
C SER A 220 -10.37 -12.30 26.27
N LEU A 221 -9.30 -12.18 27.04
CA LEU A 221 -8.11 -13.01 26.84
C LEU A 221 -7.51 -13.42 28.19
N ASP A 222 -8.37 -13.95 29.08
CA ASP A 222 -7.89 -14.72 30.22
C ASP A 222 -7.27 -16.03 29.77
N PHE A 223 -7.53 -16.49 28.54
CA PHE A 223 -7.07 -17.78 28.02
C PHE A 223 -6.54 -17.68 26.58
N CYS A 224 -5.48 -18.42 26.27
CA CYS A 224 -4.97 -18.58 24.92
C CYS A 224 -6.00 -19.29 24.03
N PRO A 225 -6.36 -18.75 22.85
CA PRO A 225 -7.37 -19.35 21.97
C PRO A 225 -6.93 -20.71 21.38
N THR A 226 -5.63 -21.00 21.38
CA THR A 226 -5.07 -22.22 20.80
C THR A 226 -5.04 -23.39 21.79
N CYS A 227 -4.57 -23.15 23.02
CA CYS A 227 -4.37 -24.20 24.02
C CYS A 227 -5.22 -24.05 25.28
N GLY A 228 -5.94 -22.93 25.43
CA GLY A 228 -6.75 -22.64 26.62
C GLY A 228 -5.94 -22.30 27.88
N ALA A 229 -4.63 -22.05 27.78
CA ALA A 229 -3.80 -21.68 28.93
C ALA A 229 -4.13 -20.26 29.42
N ILE A 230 -4.07 -20.03 30.74
CA ILE A 230 -4.37 -18.70 31.31
C ILE A 230 -3.28 -17.70 30.90
N LEU A 231 -3.65 -16.56 30.31
CA LEU A 231 -2.69 -15.52 29.92
C LEU A 231 -2.44 -14.57 31.09
N THR A 232 -1.34 -14.80 31.81
CA THR A 232 -0.93 -13.90 32.90
C THR A 232 -0.24 -12.63 32.34
N SER A 233 -0.26 -11.53 33.10
CA SER A 233 0.18 -10.19 32.63
C SER A 233 1.62 -10.16 32.08
N ASP A 234 2.46 -11.09 32.54
CA ASP A 234 3.90 -11.11 32.29
C ASP A 234 4.26 -12.01 31.08
N GLU A 235 3.28 -12.72 30.52
CA GLU A 235 3.41 -13.61 29.36
C GLU A 235 2.76 -13.04 28.09
N ARG A 236 2.37 -11.76 28.14
CA ARG A 236 1.72 -11.08 27.03
C ARG A 236 2.73 -10.68 25.97
N THR A 237 2.58 -11.23 24.78
CA THR A 237 3.15 -10.71 23.55
C THR A 237 2.61 -9.30 23.27
N PHE A 238 3.30 -8.51 22.44
CA PHE A 238 2.93 -7.13 22.12
C PHE A 238 1.51 -6.99 21.53
N ASP A 239 0.94 -8.08 20.98
CA ASP A 239 -0.43 -8.21 20.46
C ASP A 239 -1.43 -8.86 21.44
N GLY A 240 -0.98 -9.30 22.63
CA GLY A 240 -1.79 -9.78 23.75
C GLY A 240 -2.64 -11.03 23.51
N SER A 241 -2.50 -11.70 22.36
CA SER A 241 -3.54 -12.63 21.84
C SER A 241 -3.22 -14.13 22.00
N TYR A 242 -1.97 -14.51 22.27
CA TYR A 242 -1.53 -15.91 22.35
C TYR A 242 -0.55 -16.12 23.52
N CYS A 243 -0.40 -17.37 24.01
CA CYS A 243 0.68 -17.70 24.95
C CYS A 243 2.01 -17.91 24.21
N GLU A 244 3.12 -17.67 24.91
CA GLU A 244 4.48 -17.74 24.35
C GLU A 244 4.81 -19.11 23.74
N GLU A 245 4.32 -20.20 24.34
CA GLU A 245 4.53 -21.56 23.84
C GLU A 245 3.83 -21.79 22.49
N CYS A 246 2.56 -21.38 22.34
CA CYS A 246 1.83 -21.49 21.08
C CYS A 246 2.41 -20.58 19.99
N ARG A 247 2.91 -19.39 20.36
CA ARG A 247 3.61 -18.52 19.40
C ARG A 247 4.88 -19.19 18.89
N THR A 248 5.70 -19.73 19.78
CA THR A 248 6.97 -20.35 19.43
C THR A 248 6.76 -21.56 18.51
N ALA A 249 5.76 -22.39 18.81
CA ALA A 249 5.38 -23.51 17.93
C ALA A 249 4.92 -23.06 16.53
N TRP A 250 4.20 -21.93 16.43
CA TRP A 250 3.81 -21.33 15.15
C TRP A 250 5.02 -20.85 14.35
N ILE A 251 5.95 -20.12 15.00
CA ILE A 251 7.18 -19.62 14.37
C ILE A 251 8.04 -20.79 13.86
N GLU A 252 8.20 -21.85 14.65
CA GLU A 252 8.96 -23.05 14.23
C GLU A 252 8.28 -23.78 13.07
N SER A 253 6.95 -23.92 13.09
CA SER A 253 6.22 -24.54 11.96
C SER A 253 6.28 -23.72 10.66
N SER A 254 6.42 -22.40 10.78
CA SER A 254 6.57 -21.47 9.65
C SER A 254 7.99 -21.48 9.07
N ALA A 255 8.99 -21.70 9.92
CA ALA A 255 10.39 -21.81 9.51
C ALA A 255 10.66 -23.13 8.77
N ASP A 256 10.03 -24.23 9.17
CA ASP A 256 10.14 -25.52 8.47
C ASP A 256 9.44 -25.52 7.10
N SER A 257 8.40 -24.71 6.91
CA SER A 257 7.77 -24.52 5.59
C SER A 257 8.59 -23.68 4.61
N LEU A 258 9.63 -22.97 5.08
CA LEU A 258 10.54 -22.18 4.24
C LEU A 258 11.83 -22.92 3.85
N LEU A 259 12.00 -24.18 4.30
CA LEU A 259 13.13 -25.03 3.95
C LEU A 259 12.76 -26.21 3.04
N VAL A 260 11.50 -26.27 2.61
CA VAL A 260 11.05 -27.21 1.57
C VAL A 260 10.32 -26.41 0.49
N GLU A 261 11.09 -25.66 -0.30
CA GLU A 261 10.90 -25.42 -1.74
C GLU A 261 12.17 -24.79 -2.34
#